data_AF-A0A0K1PJ98-F1
#
_entry.id   AF-A0A0K1PJ98-F1
#
_cell.length_a   1.000
_cell.length_b   1.000
_cell.length_c   1.000
_cell.angle_alpha   90.00
_cell.angle_beta   90.00
_cell.angle_gamma   90.00
#
_symmetry.space_group_name_H-M   'P 1'
#
loop_
_entity.id
_entity.type
_entity.pdbx_description
1 polymer ?
#
loop_
_entity_poly.entity_id
_entity_poly.type
_entity_poly.pdbx_seq_one_letter_code
_entity_poly.pdbx_strand_id
1 'polypeptide(L)'
;MAALAAACGLGFVGSASLDRGGELPPDDDAGRSDAPALDATNDRMPSDVDGSDFDANADVNAPPPLVLRLAVGAPADYTGITYPGLWKASPVPKGGCGPSAYTAGGPLHIQDAPLFENEAFGNPLVCTLGDSLASGTYRVNLYFAEIYFGENCPGGGGKGSRVFDVYLEEQKVISNLDVFAVSGGCLADPDTDAGLPIVRSFDIPITDGTLDIRMPASVNNGKLSALELFGPL
;
A
#
# COMPACT_ATOMS: atom_id res chain seq x y z
N MET A 1 56.21 -9.51 -18.37
CA MET A 1 56.68 -9.97 -17.05
C MET A 1 55.66 -10.95 -16.49
N ALA A 2 56.14 -11.90 -15.71
CA ALA A 2 55.55 -13.20 -15.37
C ALA A 2 54.17 -13.19 -14.69
N ALA A 3 53.52 -14.35 -14.83
CA ALA A 3 52.24 -14.77 -14.26
C ALA A 3 52.31 -15.14 -12.77
N LEU A 4 51.14 -15.18 -12.10
CA LEU A 4 50.84 -16.21 -11.09
C LEU A 4 49.33 -16.45 -10.96
N ALA A 5 48.93 -17.71 -11.16
CA ALA A 5 47.66 -18.35 -10.79
C ALA A 5 47.68 -18.68 -9.27
N ALA A 6 46.75 -19.31 -8.55
CA ALA A 6 45.51 -20.06 -8.73
C ALA A 6 44.92 -20.22 -7.30
N ALA A 7 43.62 -20.51 -7.17
CA ALA A 7 43.14 -21.65 -6.37
C ALA A 7 41.61 -21.78 -6.45
N CYS A 8 41.19 -22.88 -7.06
CA CYS A 8 39.85 -23.44 -7.03
C CYS A 8 39.82 -24.49 -5.89
N GLY A 9 38.71 -24.61 -5.17
CA GLY A 9 38.51 -25.62 -4.12
C GLY A 9 37.18 -26.35 -4.30
N LEU A 10 37.26 -27.64 -4.66
CA LEU A 10 36.18 -28.62 -4.68
C LEU A 10 36.68 -29.93 -4.04
N GLY A 11 35.80 -30.60 -3.29
CA GLY A 11 35.90 -31.99 -2.78
C GLY A 11 34.84 -32.22 -1.69
N PHE A 12 33.74 -32.96 -1.86
CA PHE A 12 33.53 -34.44 -1.98
C PHE A 12 34.10 -35.19 -0.75
N VAL A 13 33.47 -36.14 -0.03
CA VAL A 13 32.33 -37.10 -0.18
C VAL A 13 31.90 -37.56 1.23
N GLY A 14 30.70 -38.14 1.38
CA GLY A 14 30.40 -39.08 2.47
C GLY A 14 28.96 -39.62 2.41
N SER A 15 28.80 -40.87 1.99
CA SER A 15 27.53 -41.58 1.82
C SER A 15 27.42 -42.82 2.73
N ALA A 16 26.16 -43.26 2.91
CA ALA A 16 25.65 -44.60 3.24
C ALA A 16 25.32 -45.00 4.71
N SER A 17 24.07 -45.45 4.91
CA SER A 17 23.67 -46.78 5.45
C SER A 17 22.18 -46.75 5.88
N LEU A 18 21.23 -47.23 5.07
CA LEU A 18 20.60 -48.58 5.07
C LEU A 18 19.71 -48.93 6.29
N ASP A 19 18.40 -49.00 6.00
CA ASP A 19 17.44 -50.10 6.28
C ASP A 19 16.94 -50.36 7.71
N ARG A 20 15.60 -50.29 7.89
CA ARG A 20 14.76 -51.44 8.31
C ARG A 20 13.28 -51.08 8.40
N GLY A 21 12.48 -51.75 7.56
CA GLY A 21 11.08 -52.02 7.88
C GLY A 21 10.94 -53.18 8.89
N GLY A 22 9.77 -53.28 9.53
CA GLY A 22 9.36 -54.46 10.29
C GLY A 22 8.37 -54.20 11.43
N GLU A 23 7.12 -54.60 11.20
CA GLU A 23 6.14 -55.22 12.11
C GLU A 23 5.74 -54.60 13.48
N LEU A 24 4.42 -54.35 13.63
CA LEU A 24 3.61 -54.50 14.87
C LEU A 24 3.63 -55.98 15.32
N PRO A 25 3.41 -56.43 16.60
CA PRO A 25 2.22 -56.19 17.47
C PRO A 25 2.56 -56.35 19.00
N PRO A 26 1.66 -56.69 19.99
CA PRO A 26 0.21 -56.88 19.98
C PRO A 26 -0.59 -56.08 21.03
N ASP A 27 -1.90 -56.10 20.78
CA ASP A 27 -2.99 -55.68 21.65
C ASP A 27 -3.00 -56.43 22.98
N ASP A 28 -3.18 -55.69 24.08
CA ASP A 28 -3.76 -56.23 25.32
C ASP A 28 -4.88 -55.30 25.79
N ASP A 29 -6.09 -55.74 25.47
CA ASP A 29 -7.38 -55.27 25.97
C ASP A 29 -7.61 -55.76 27.40
N ALA A 30 -7.87 -54.85 28.34
CA ALA A 30 -8.76 -55.09 29.48
C ALA A 30 -8.98 -53.81 30.30
N GLY A 31 -10.20 -53.25 30.26
CA GLY A 31 -10.65 -52.36 31.34
C GLY A 31 -11.81 -51.41 31.02
N ARG A 32 -13.01 -51.96 30.80
CA ARG A 32 -14.31 -51.26 30.66
C ARG A 32 -14.65 -50.30 31.82
N SER A 33 -15.39 -49.23 31.45
CA SER A 33 -16.62 -48.63 32.08
C SER A 33 -16.45 -47.09 32.17
N ASP A 34 -17.22 -46.19 31.53
CA ASP A 34 -18.55 -46.23 30.94
C ASP A 34 -18.66 -45.07 29.92
N ALA A 35 -19.20 -45.34 28.73
CA ALA A 35 -19.76 -44.31 27.86
C ALA A 35 -21.14 -44.80 27.38
N PRO A 36 -22.22 -44.03 27.57
CA PRO A 36 -23.57 -44.48 27.23
C PRO A 36 -23.77 -44.52 25.72
N ALA A 37 -24.59 -45.48 25.31
CA ALA A 37 -24.88 -45.88 23.94
C ALA A 37 -25.44 -44.76 23.06
N LEU A 38 -25.02 -44.75 21.79
CA LEU A 38 -25.73 -44.11 20.70
C LEU A 38 -26.98 -44.94 20.39
N ASP A 39 -28.14 -44.46 20.84
CA ASP A 39 -29.44 -44.98 20.45
C ASP A 39 -29.87 -44.35 19.11
N ALA A 40 -29.90 -45.19 18.07
CA ALA A 40 -30.28 -44.85 16.73
C ALA A 40 -31.79 -45.06 16.53
N THR A 41 -32.62 -44.13 17.00
CA THR A 41 -33.96 -43.89 16.42
C THR A 41 -34.37 -42.43 16.61
N ASN A 42 -34.05 -41.56 15.65
CA ASN A 42 -35.07 -40.62 15.18
C ASN A 42 -34.68 -40.07 13.81
N ASP A 43 -35.26 -40.72 12.80
CA ASP A 43 -35.41 -40.23 11.46
C ASP A 43 -36.29 -38.98 11.50
N ARG A 44 -35.67 -37.81 11.47
CA ARG A 44 -36.33 -36.55 11.13
C ARG A 44 -35.34 -35.63 10.46
N MET A 45 -35.35 -35.69 9.12
CA MET A 45 -35.00 -34.53 8.31
C MET A 45 -35.85 -33.33 8.78
N PRO A 46 -35.25 -32.18 9.13
CA PRO A 46 -35.94 -30.93 8.96
C PRO A 46 -35.93 -30.62 7.46
N SER A 47 -37.08 -30.77 6.83
CA SER A 47 -37.37 -30.34 5.47
C SER A 47 -37.50 -28.81 5.34
N ASP A 48 -36.74 -28.04 6.13
CA ASP A 48 -36.82 -26.58 6.18
C ASP A 48 -35.43 -25.95 6.02
N VAL A 49 -34.72 -26.33 4.95
CA VAL A 49 -33.76 -25.40 4.34
C VAL A 49 -34.54 -24.69 3.23
N ASP A 50 -35.37 -23.74 3.62
CA ASP A 50 -35.76 -22.69 2.68
C ASP A 50 -34.44 -22.03 2.25
N GLY A 51 -34.13 -22.13 0.96
CA GLY A 51 -32.90 -21.62 0.34
C GLY A 51 -32.84 -20.09 0.30
N SER A 52 -33.38 -19.43 1.32
CA SER A 52 -33.45 -17.98 1.49
C SER A 52 -32.50 -17.45 2.57
N ASP A 53 -31.87 -18.32 3.38
CA ASP A 53 -30.86 -17.93 4.36
C ASP A 53 -29.43 -18.00 3.78
N PHE A 54 -29.24 -17.34 2.64
CA PHE A 54 -27.94 -16.69 2.41
C PHE A 54 -28.01 -15.39 3.20
N ASP A 55 -27.77 -15.48 4.50
CA ASP A 55 -27.45 -14.32 5.31
C ASP A 55 -26.35 -13.55 4.56
N ALA A 56 -26.70 -12.40 4.02
CA ALA A 56 -25.80 -11.46 3.37
C ALA A 56 -24.91 -10.77 4.40
N ASN A 57 -24.40 -11.56 5.34
CA ASN A 57 -23.47 -11.14 6.35
C ASN A 57 -22.17 -10.89 5.60
N ALA A 58 -22.00 -9.64 5.16
CA ALA A 58 -20.75 -9.13 4.61
C ALA A 58 -19.64 -9.66 5.51
N ASP A 59 -18.68 -10.38 4.92
CA ASP A 59 -17.54 -10.88 5.66
C ASP A 59 -16.91 -9.67 6.38
N VAL A 60 -17.09 -9.61 7.70
CA VAL A 60 -16.61 -8.50 8.54
C VAL A 60 -15.09 -8.43 8.59
N ASN A 61 -14.39 -9.39 7.97
CA ASN A 61 -12.94 -9.40 7.77
C ASN A 61 -12.53 -9.17 6.30
N ALA A 62 -13.46 -8.94 5.38
CA ALA A 62 -13.12 -8.62 4.01
C ALA A 62 -12.32 -7.32 3.95
N PRO A 63 -11.27 -7.25 3.12
CA PRO A 63 -10.55 -6.00 2.94
C PRO A 63 -11.51 -4.93 2.38
N PRO A 64 -11.37 -3.67 2.82
CA PRO A 64 -12.22 -2.59 2.33
C PRO A 64 -12.25 -2.50 0.80
N PRO A 65 -13.42 -2.26 0.18
CA PRO A 65 -13.53 -2.14 -1.27
C PRO A 65 -12.60 -1.05 -1.81
N LEU A 66 -11.84 -1.34 -2.86
CA LEU A 66 -11.06 -0.32 -3.55
C LEU A 66 -12.00 0.59 -4.36
N VAL A 67 -11.95 1.89 -4.08
CA VAL A 67 -12.68 2.91 -4.86
C VAL A 67 -11.82 3.36 -6.03
N LEU A 68 -10.60 3.83 -5.76
CA LEU A 68 -9.70 4.31 -6.80
C LEU A 68 -8.23 4.26 -6.39
N ARG A 69 -7.37 4.23 -7.42
CA ARG A 69 -5.93 4.48 -7.35
C ARG A 69 -5.56 5.54 -8.36
N LEU A 70 -4.90 6.60 -7.90
CA LEU A 70 -4.58 7.78 -8.69
C LEU A 70 -3.07 8.01 -8.72
N ALA A 71 -2.47 8.00 -9.91
CA ALA A 71 -1.12 8.49 -10.14
C ALA A 71 -1.22 9.99 -10.53
N VAL A 72 -0.99 10.86 -9.54
CA VAL A 72 -1.29 12.29 -9.65
C VAL A 72 -0.28 12.98 -10.57
N GLY A 73 -0.78 13.65 -11.61
CA GLY A 73 0.06 14.31 -12.61
C GLY A 73 0.74 13.36 -13.59
N ALA A 74 0.57 12.04 -13.44
CA ALA A 74 1.18 11.06 -14.35
C ALA A 74 0.57 11.15 -15.76
N PRO A 75 1.38 10.97 -16.82
CA PRO A 75 0.92 11.08 -18.20
C PRO A 75 0.17 9.85 -18.71
N ALA A 76 0.30 8.70 -18.03
CA ALA A 76 -0.30 7.44 -18.43
C ALA A 76 -0.55 6.53 -17.20
N ASP A 77 -1.49 5.61 -17.34
CA ASP A 77 -1.76 4.60 -16.32
C ASP A 77 -0.52 3.75 -16.04
N TYR A 78 -0.41 3.23 -14.81
CA TYR A 78 0.70 2.38 -14.41
C TYR A 78 0.21 1.20 -13.57
N THR A 79 0.81 0.02 -13.76
CA THR A 79 0.53 -1.14 -12.91
C THR A 79 1.68 -1.28 -11.91
N GLY A 80 1.40 -1.00 -10.64
CA GLY A 80 2.40 -1.05 -9.59
C GLY A 80 2.84 -2.47 -9.26
N ILE A 81 4.08 -2.59 -8.77
CA ILE A 81 4.69 -3.84 -8.33
C ILE A 81 4.79 -3.86 -6.81
N THR A 82 5.44 -2.86 -6.21
CA THR A 82 5.52 -2.68 -4.75
C THR A 82 4.18 -2.19 -4.19
N TYR A 83 3.49 -1.34 -4.95
CA TYR A 83 2.13 -0.87 -4.69
C TYR A 83 1.16 -1.52 -5.69
N PRO A 84 0.81 -2.79 -5.49
CA PRO A 84 0.21 -3.61 -6.54
C PRO A 84 -1.16 -3.12 -7.00
N GLY A 85 -1.35 -3.13 -8.31
CA GLY A 85 -2.62 -2.86 -8.98
C GLY A 85 -2.53 -1.74 -10.02
N LEU A 86 -3.64 -1.53 -10.74
CA LEU A 86 -3.73 -0.48 -11.76
C LEU A 86 -3.96 0.89 -11.11
N TRP A 87 -3.03 1.80 -11.35
CA TRP A 87 -3.11 3.21 -11.01
C TRP A 87 -3.52 4.02 -12.23
N LYS A 88 -4.62 4.75 -12.11
CA LYS A 88 -5.12 5.61 -13.19
C LYS A 88 -4.33 6.90 -13.23
N ALA A 89 -3.84 7.27 -14.42
CA ALA A 89 -3.25 8.58 -14.62
C ALA A 89 -4.30 9.68 -14.48
N SER A 90 -3.87 10.81 -13.93
CA SER A 90 -4.74 11.94 -13.66
C SER A 90 -4.01 13.26 -13.92
N PRO A 91 -4.19 13.89 -15.11
CA PRO A 91 -3.52 15.15 -15.43
C PRO A 91 -4.04 16.30 -14.57
N VAL A 92 -3.17 17.15 -14.02
CA VAL A 92 -3.61 18.35 -13.27
C VAL A 92 -4.19 19.42 -14.20
N PRO A 93 -5.26 20.16 -13.82
CA PRO A 93 -6.19 19.91 -12.71
C PRO A 93 -7.37 19.01 -13.09
N LYS A 94 -7.42 18.55 -14.36
CA LYS A 94 -8.49 17.67 -14.89
C LYS A 94 -8.63 16.35 -14.11
N GLY A 95 -7.62 16.03 -13.32
CA GLY A 95 -7.48 14.86 -12.49
C GLY A 95 -7.88 15.04 -11.03
N GLY A 96 -8.57 16.13 -10.69
CA GLY A 96 -9.06 16.42 -9.35
C GLY A 96 -8.08 17.18 -8.46
N CYS A 97 -6.76 17.07 -8.68
CA CYS A 97 -5.72 17.78 -7.91
C CYS A 97 -5.08 18.94 -8.70
N GLY A 98 -4.80 20.08 -8.05
CA GLY A 98 -4.12 21.23 -8.67
C GLY A 98 -3.74 22.37 -7.70
N PRO A 99 -3.20 23.49 -8.20
CA PRO A 99 -3.32 24.01 -9.57
C PRO A 99 -2.18 23.66 -10.52
N SER A 100 -1.04 23.16 -10.03
CA SER A 100 0.18 22.98 -10.83
C SER A 100 0.67 21.53 -10.79
N ALA A 101 1.45 21.15 -11.80
CA ALA A 101 2.09 19.84 -11.89
C ALA A 101 3.59 19.98 -12.11
N TYR A 102 4.33 19.01 -11.61
CA TYR A 102 5.77 18.89 -11.84
C TYR A 102 6.13 17.43 -12.13
N THR A 103 7.11 17.24 -13.01
CA THR A 103 7.70 15.95 -13.35
C THR A 103 9.19 16.02 -13.02
N ALA A 104 9.70 14.99 -12.36
CA ALA A 104 11.10 14.87 -12.01
C ALA A 104 12.01 15.02 -13.25
N GLY A 105 13.17 15.64 -13.06
CA GLY A 105 14.15 15.83 -14.14
C GLY A 105 14.90 14.56 -14.56
N GLY A 106 14.73 13.47 -13.81
CA GLY A 106 15.34 12.17 -14.06
C GLY A 106 14.55 11.07 -13.34
N PRO A 107 14.83 9.80 -13.65
CA PRO A 107 14.09 8.70 -13.07
C PRO A 107 14.38 8.56 -11.58
N LEU A 108 13.38 8.20 -10.80
CA LEU A 108 13.60 7.79 -9.42
C LEU A 108 14.19 6.38 -9.39
N HIS A 109 15.16 6.13 -8.52
CA HIS A 109 15.79 4.81 -8.39
C HIS A 109 14.99 3.86 -7.49
N ILE A 110 13.67 3.78 -7.74
CA ILE A 110 12.73 2.93 -7.00
C ILE A 110 11.91 2.08 -7.98
N GLN A 111 11.45 0.91 -7.54
CA GLN A 111 10.78 -0.05 -8.42
C GLN A 111 9.52 0.52 -9.11
N ASP A 112 8.72 1.27 -8.35
CA ASP A 112 7.49 1.91 -8.85
C ASP A 112 7.72 3.40 -9.21
N ALA A 113 8.91 3.76 -9.72
CA ALA A 113 9.26 5.14 -10.03
C ALA A 113 8.21 5.90 -10.87
N PRO A 114 7.56 5.29 -11.89
CA PRO A 114 6.51 5.99 -12.65
C PRO A 114 5.32 6.48 -11.82
N LEU A 115 5.06 5.93 -10.62
CA LEU A 115 4.02 6.44 -9.70
C LEU A 115 4.43 7.73 -8.99
N PHE A 116 5.72 7.98 -8.84
CA PHE A 116 6.25 9.00 -7.93
C PHE A 116 7.07 10.08 -8.62
N GLU A 117 7.42 9.89 -9.89
CA GLU A 117 8.10 10.87 -10.74
C GLU A 117 7.24 12.08 -11.11
N ASN A 118 5.94 12.04 -10.82
CA ASN A 118 5.00 13.13 -11.08
C ASN A 118 4.32 13.59 -9.78
N GLU A 119 3.90 14.85 -9.77
CA GLU A 119 3.15 15.43 -8.66
C GLU A 119 2.14 16.48 -9.12
N ALA A 120 1.14 16.73 -8.28
CA ALA A 120 0.48 18.02 -8.18
C ALA A 120 1.09 18.82 -7.03
N PHE A 121 1.16 20.14 -7.19
CA PHE A 121 1.64 21.05 -6.14
C PHE A 121 0.92 22.40 -6.16
N GLY A 122 0.99 23.13 -5.05
CA GLY A 122 0.47 24.48 -4.90
C GLY A 122 0.45 24.99 -3.48
N ASN A 123 0.04 26.23 -3.27
CA ASN A 123 -0.18 26.78 -1.93
C ASN A 123 -1.50 27.59 -1.87
N PRO A 124 -2.62 26.97 -1.43
CA PRO A 124 -2.73 25.54 -1.12
C PRO A 124 -2.71 24.67 -2.40
N LEU A 125 -2.20 23.44 -2.29
CA LEU A 125 -2.62 22.36 -3.19
C LEU A 125 -4.03 21.95 -2.78
N VAL A 126 -4.92 21.78 -3.75
CA VAL A 126 -6.31 21.34 -3.55
C VAL A 126 -6.56 20.11 -4.38
N CYS A 127 -7.17 19.08 -3.80
CA CYS A 127 -7.73 17.96 -4.53
C CYS A 127 -9.20 17.73 -4.14
N THR A 128 -10.05 17.53 -5.14
CA THR A 128 -11.43 17.06 -4.95
C THR A 128 -11.61 15.80 -5.81
N LEU A 129 -12.00 14.69 -5.18
CA LEU A 129 -12.12 13.39 -5.83
C LEU A 129 -13.50 12.76 -5.59
N GLY A 130 -13.98 12.05 -6.61
CA GLY A 130 -15.35 11.53 -6.63
C GLY A 130 -16.36 12.60 -7.04
N ASP A 131 -17.57 12.15 -7.37
CA ASP A 131 -18.72 13.02 -7.67
C ASP A 131 -20.02 12.47 -7.05
N SER A 132 -19.97 11.29 -6.41
CA SER A 132 -21.11 10.53 -5.87
C SER A 132 -20.64 9.37 -4.98
N LEU A 133 -19.68 9.61 -4.09
CA LEU A 133 -19.31 8.62 -3.06
C LEU A 133 -20.48 8.43 -2.09
N ALA A 134 -20.69 7.19 -1.62
CA ALA A 134 -21.67 6.95 -0.57
C ALA A 134 -21.20 7.59 0.74
N SER A 135 -22.12 8.10 1.56
CA SER A 135 -21.73 8.58 2.89
C SER A 135 -21.19 7.41 3.73
N GLY A 136 -20.03 7.60 4.35
CA GLY A 136 -19.35 6.54 5.10
C GLY A 136 -17.94 6.91 5.50
N THR A 137 -17.28 6.02 6.25
CA THR A 137 -15.85 6.19 6.57
C THR A 137 -15.02 5.56 5.48
N TYR A 138 -13.99 6.26 5.01
CA TYR A 138 -13.08 5.79 3.98
C TYR A 138 -11.64 5.80 4.47
N ARG A 139 -10.87 4.81 4.02
CA ARG A 139 -9.41 4.75 4.17
C ARG A 139 -8.77 5.53 3.03
N VAL A 140 -8.11 6.63 3.35
CA VAL A 140 -7.35 7.47 2.42
C VAL A 140 -5.86 7.20 2.61
N ASN A 141 -5.18 6.73 1.56
CA ASN A 141 -3.73 6.61 1.53
C ASN A 141 -3.14 7.73 0.66
N LEU A 142 -2.31 8.59 1.25
CA LEU A 142 -1.61 9.68 0.57
C LEU A 142 -0.14 9.34 0.39
N TYR A 143 0.38 9.58 -0.82
CA TYR A 143 1.75 9.23 -1.20
C TYR A 143 2.55 10.48 -1.57
N PHE A 144 3.74 10.59 -0.98
CA PHE A 144 4.63 11.73 -1.17
C PHE A 144 6.06 11.25 -1.47
N ALA A 145 6.63 11.68 -2.59
CA ALA A 145 8.07 11.61 -2.84
C ALA A 145 8.59 13.03 -3.05
N GLU A 146 9.70 13.45 -2.47
CA GLU A 146 10.26 14.77 -2.78
C GLU A 146 11.05 14.68 -4.08
N ILE A 147 10.56 15.30 -5.15
CA ILE A 147 11.15 15.19 -6.50
C ILE A 147 11.72 16.52 -7.03
N TYR A 148 11.63 17.60 -6.25
CA TYR A 148 12.10 18.93 -6.65
C TYR A 148 13.26 19.44 -5.80
N PHE A 149 13.23 19.19 -4.49
CA PHE A 149 14.28 19.64 -3.55
C PHE A 149 15.30 18.53 -3.25
N GLY A 150 16.54 18.96 -2.99
CA GLY A 150 17.68 18.11 -2.64
C GLY A 150 18.97 18.49 -3.36
N GLU A 151 20.06 17.84 -2.96
CA GLU A 151 21.35 18.01 -3.61
C GLU A 151 21.26 17.54 -5.07
N ASN A 152 21.74 18.35 -6.01
CA ASN A 152 21.64 18.12 -7.46
C ASN A 152 20.20 18.07 -8.02
N CYS A 153 19.20 18.43 -7.22
CA CYS A 153 17.82 18.61 -7.68
C CYS A 153 17.61 20.03 -8.23
N PRO A 154 16.63 20.26 -9.12
CA PRO A 154 16.39 21.58 -9.69
C PRO A 154 16.09 22.69 -8.68
N GLY A 155 15.42 22.35 -7.57
CA GLY A 155 15.14 23.28 -6.47
C GLY A 155 16.30 23.50 -5.51
N GLY A 156 17.34 22.66 -5.55
CA GLY A 156 18.40 22.62 -4.55
C GLY A 156 17.84 22.42 -3.13
N GLY A 157 18.53 22.96 -2.12
CA GLY A 157 18.03 22.99 -0.75
C GLY A 157 17.97 21.62 -0.07
N GLY A 158 16.98 21.43 0.79
CA GLY A 158 16.80 20.22 1.58
C GLY A 158 15.77 20.43 2.68
N LYS A 159 16.11 20.02 3.92
CA LYS A 159 15.21 20.16 5.06
C LYS A 159 14.75 21.61 5.22
N GLY A 160 13.45 21.81 5.36
CA GLY A 160 12.79 23.10 5.51
C GLY A 160 12.55 23.84 4.19
N SER A 161 12.97 23.31 3.04
CA SER A 161 12.71 23.94 1.73
C SER A 161 11.24 23.89 1.34
N ARG A 162 10.48 22.95 1.90
CA ARG A 162 9.03 22.81 1.72
C ARG A 162 8.41 22.29 3.01
N VAL A 163 7.40 23.00 3.51
CA VAL A 163 6.69 22.62 4.74
C VAL A 163 5.21 22.96 4.59
N PHE A 164 4.34 21.96 4.78
CA PHE A 164 2.90 22.13 4.59
C PHE A 164 2.06 21.27 5.54
N ASP A 165 0.84 21.74 5.83
CA ASP A 165 -0.15 20.94 6.54
C ASP A 165 -0.94 20.08 5.54
N VAL A 166 -1.57 19.00 6.03
CA VAL A 166 -2.51 18.20 5.24
C VAL A 166 -3.86 18.18 5.93
N TYR A 167 -4.89 18.56 5.18
CA TYR A 167 -6.29 18.49 5.58
C TYR A 167 -7.04 17.49 4.70
N LEU A 168 -7.88 16.66 5.34
CA LEU A 168 -8.86 15.79 4.70
C LEU A 168 -10.23 16.12 5.31
N GLU A 169 -11.25 16.42 4.51
CA GLU A 169 -12.60 16.76 5.00
C GLU A 169 -12.56 17.85 6.11
N GLU A 170 -11.83 18.93 5.84
CA GLU A 170 -11.56 20.04 6.77
C GLU A 170 -10.80 19.68 8.08
N GLN A 171 -10.54 18.39 8.34
CA GLN A 171 -9.75 17.93 9.46
C GLN A 171 -8.26 17.99 9.14
N LYS A 172 -7.47 18.69 9.96
CA LYS A 172 -6.00 18.64 9.87
C LYS A 172 -5.50 17.27 10.32
N VAL A 173 -4.98 16.47 9.39
CA VAL A 173 -4.47 15.12 9.64
C VAL A 173 -2.94 15.07 9.75
N ILE A 174 -2.24 16.04 9.16
CA ILE A 174 -0.78 16.20 9.32
C ILE A 174 -0.48 17.68 9.53
N SER A 175 0.43 17.97 10.47
CA SER A 175 0.95 19.32 10.70
C SER A 175 2.42 19.41 10.24
N ASN A 176 2.78 20.48 9.53
CA ASN A 176 4.15 20.83 9.11
C ASN A 176 4.93 19.66 8.48
N LEU A 177 4.33 18.94 7.54
CA LEU A 177 5.01 17.91 6.76
C LEU A 177 6.15 18.52 5.95
N ASP A 178 7.36 18.00 6.19
CA ASP A 178 8.55 18.21 5.39
C ASP A 178 8.96 16.84 4.82
N VAL A 179 8.63 16.62 3.55
CA VAL A 179 8.88 15.34 2.87
C VAL A 179 10.38 15.06 2.79
N PHE A 180 11.19 16.09 2.53
CA PHE A 180 12.64 15.97 2.49
C PHE A 180 13.22 15.56 3.85
N ALA A 181 12.72 16.14 4.95
CA ALA A 181 13.21 15.77 6.28
C ALA A 181 12.90 14.32 6.65
N VAL A 182 11.84 13.73 6.09
CA VAL A 182 11.42 12.35 6.39
C VAL A 182 12.11 11.35 5.48
N SER A 183 12.25 11.66 4.19
CA SER A 183 12.70 10.69 3.20
C SER A 183 13.85 11.17 2.31
N GLY A 184 14.33 12.40 2.42
CA GLY A 184 15.34 12.94 1.50
C GLY A 184 14.76 13.44 0.18
N GLY A 185 15.63 13.70 -0.81
CA GLY A 185 15.30 14.44 -2.04
C GLY A 185 15.16 13.61 -3.31
N CYS A 186 15.12 14.31 -4.45
CA CYS A 186 14.74 13.78 -5.76
C CYS A 186 15.70 12.77 -6.39
N LEU A 187 16.92 12.66 -5.88
CA LEU A 187 17.94 11.73 -6.35
C LEU A 187 18.40 10.89 -5.16
N ALA A 188 17.57 9.90 -4.83
CA ALA A 188 17.98 8.81 -3.97
C ALA A 188 19.25 8.17 -4.54
N ASP A 189 20.32 8.15 -3.77
CA ASP A 189 21.40 7.20 -4.04
C ASP A 189 20.78 5.78 -3.97
N PRO A 190 20.94 4.93 -5.01
CA PRO A 190 20.35 3.58 -5.02
C PRO A 190 20.80 2.71 -3.84
N ASP A 191 21.90 3.09 -3.16
CA ASP A 191 22.41 2.41 -1.98
C ASP A 191 21.86 3.00 -0.66
N THR A 192 20.87 3.90 -0.70
CA THR A 192 20.28 4.54 0.48
C THR A 192 18.75 4.51 0.46
N ASP A 193 18.14 4.63 1.65
CA ASP A 193 16.69 4.78 1.80
C ASP A 193 16.19 6.21 1.51
N ALA A 194 17.04 7.08 0.96
CA ALA A 194 16.62 8.43 0.56
C ALA A 194 15.68 8.36 -0.65
N GLY A 195 14.86 9.39 -0.88
CA GLY A 195 13.89 9.52 -1.97
C GLY A 195 12.78 8.48 -2.01
N LEU A 196 12.67 7.58 -1.03
CA LEU A 196 11.59 6.59 -0.96
C LEU A 196 10.23 7.28 -0.76
N PRO A 197 9.15 6.79 -1.38
CA PRO A 197 7.82 7.36 -1.21
C PRO A 197 7.34 7.15 0.24
N ILE A 198 6.83 8.23 0.83
CA ILE A 198 6.16 8.23 2.13
C ILE A 198 4.69 7.94 1.91
N VAL A 199 4.16 6.96 2.65
CA VAL A 199 2.72 6.68 2.71
C VAL A 199 2.15 7.15 4.05
N ARG A 200 0.98 7.80 4.01
CA ARG A 200 0.20 8.17 5.19
C ARG A 200 -1.25 7.74 5.01
N SER A 201 -1.77 7.00 5.97
CA SER A 201 -3.11 6.40 5.92
C SER A 201 -3.99 7.01 6.99
N PHE A 202 -5.22 7.37 6.61
CA PHE A 202 -6.21 7.96 7.51
C PHE A 202 -7.59 7.38 7.25
N ASP A 203 -8.37 7.19 8.30
CA ASP A 203 -9.80 6.86 8.21
C ASP A 203 -10.59 8.15 8.41
N ILE A 204 -11.35 8.57 7.38
CA ILE A 204 -12.03 9.85 7.32
C ILE A 204 -13.50 9.67 6.91
N PRO A 205 -14.45 10.30 7.61
CA PRO A 205 -15.85 10.30 7.19
C PRO A 205 -16.05 11.23 5.99
N ILE A 206 -16.64 10.70 4.92
CA ILE A 206 -17.11 11.46 3.77
C ILE A 206 -18.64 11.49 3.83
N THR A 207 -19.24 12.68 3.71
CA THR A 207 -20.69 12.84 3.86
C THR A 207 -21.39 13.47 2.66
N ASP A 208 -20.66 14.22 1.83
CA ASP A 208 -21.21 15.01 0.73
C ASP A 208 -20.97 14.38 -0.65
N GLY A 209 -20.31 13.22 -0.69
CA GLY A 209 -20.05 12.46 -1.91
C GLY A 209 -18.72 12.77 -2.60
N THR A 210 -17.91 13.64 -2.01
CA THR A 210 -16.57 14.00 -2.49
C THR A 210 -15.54 13.79 -1.39
N LEU A 211 -14.31 13.43 -1.77
CA LEU A 211 -13.14 13.54 -0.90
C LEU A 211 -12.44 14.86 -1.21
N ASP A 212 -12.40 15.76 -0.23
CA ASP A 212 -11.72 17.04 -0.29
C ASP A 212 -10.41 17.03 0.51
N ILE A 213 -9.35 17.44 -0.18
CA ILE A 213 -7.98 17.50 0.33
C ILE A 213 -7.44 18.90 0.13
N ARG A 214 -6.85 19.47 1.18
CA ARG A 214 -6.21 20.78 1.11
C ARG A 214 -4.87 20.76 1.82
N MET A 215 -3.83 21.26 1.15
CA MET A 215 -2.48 21.31 1.69
C MET A 215 -1.91 22.73 1.66
N PRO A 216 -2.28 23.59 2.63
CA PRO A 216 -1.67 24.91 2.75
C PRO A 216 -0.22 24.77 3.23
N ALA A 217 0.67 25.56 2.63
CA ALA A 217 2.08 25.54 2.95
C ALA A 217 2.51 26.77 3.75
N SER A 218 3.29 26.54 4.81
CA SER A 218 4.00 27.59 5.54
C SER A 218 5.31 27.96 4.83
N VAL A 219 5.89 27.03 4.06
CA VAL A 219 7.05 27.25 3.20
C VAL A 219 6.83 26.59 1.84
N ASN A 220 7.02 27.34 0.76
CA ASN A 220 6.86 26.90 -0.62
C ASN A 220 5.44 26.38 -0.93
N ASN A 221 5.25 25.07 -1.14
CA ASN A 221 4.01 24.48 -1.66
C ASN A 221 3.68 23.15 -0.95
N GLY A 222 2.40 22.82 -0.84
CA GLY A 222 1.94 21.45 -0.62
C GLY A 222 2.10 20.62 -1.89
N LYS A 223 2.20 19.30 -1.75
CA LYS A 223 2.51 18.41 -2.86
C LYS A 223 1.89 17.02 -2.68
N LEU A 224 1.51 16.34 -3.76
CA LEU A 224 0.98 14.97 -3.72
C LEU A 224 1.39 14.21 -4.99
N SER A 225 1.88 12.98 -4.84
CA SER A 225 2.32 12.14 -5.95
C SER A 225 1.31 11.06 -6.33
N ALA A 226 0.67 10.44 -5.34
CA ALA A 226 -0.32 9.40 -5.59
C ALA A 226 -1.36 9.35 -4.46
N LEU A 227 -2.51 8.72 -4.73
CA LEU A 227 -3.58 8.51 -3.76
C LEU A 227 -4.29 7.18 -3.98
N GLU A 228 -4.63 6.49 -2.88
CA GLU A 228 -5.65 5.43 -2.90
C GLU A 228 -6.81 5.79 -2.00
N LEU A 229 -8.00 5.33 -2.39
CA LEU A 229 -9.22 5.45 -1.61
C LEU A 229 -9.87 4.07 -1.51
N PHE A 230 -10.17 3.64 -0.29
CA PHE A 230 -10.93 2.43 -0.03
C PHE A 230 -12.13 2.73 0.86
N GLY A 231 -13.21 2.00 0.64
CA GLY A 231 -14.40 2.02 1.48
C GLY A 231 -15.71 2.10 0.70
N PRO A 232 -16.83 2.33 1.42
CA PRO A 232 -16.89 2.53 2.87
C PRO A 232 -16.32 1.35 3.68
N LEU A 233 -15.75 1.64 4.87
CA LEU A 233 -15.24 0.67 5.83
C LEU A 233 -16.35 -0.01 6.64
#